data_AF-A0A926NZC9-F1
#
_entry.id   AF-A0A926NZC9-F1
#
_cell.length_a   1.000
_cell.length_b   1.000
_cell.length_c   1.000
_cell.angle_alpha   90.00
_cell.angle_beta   90.00
_cell.angle_gamma   90.00
#
_symmetry.space_group_name_H-M   'P 1'
#
loop_
_entity.id
_entity.type
_entity.pdbx_description
1 polymer ?
#
loop_
_entity_poly.entity_id
_entity_poly.type
_entity_poly.pdbx_seq_one_letter_code
_entity_poly.pdbx_strand_id
1 'polypeptide(L)'
;MNKNLSFERLILLNVPWILATLLKSDPLVSYYIAWLGSFFIFFATLTGWVKALPTDMPIASQLMRPIFSVQIIFAGYTCCTSIFYFLNELGYNNLSTVKSIFGLDSEKLYIIAQCQRYYCLGHAAFVSGMLCFMNYPIKLKYRVETRSQSDLIFHFAIICLPLSILFTKIPGLSQFSNQLISLSFIAGTLALAFAIPQKKLWYTIVSLGLYFSNFYTALTSGFKEPIIISILVLAIFLYPTYKKIVLAVFIPVIFLLFFLLPTYATTFRANAWSGDASADEASELALHAVLNSGDEIDETNWGFLVYRLSEIDMFTTFVQSTPQQIPFYKTMLMSQSLTALIPRIFWPKKPNTEAVIMERVYDAGVVNRASSVSAKPAFIVDAYLSYGGFGVWLFLFIYGAVAQSISIKAERLFGGYLLGTALIFAGLFQVFWRGLSLEFIINTVFWSYITMLIVAWLLRYKNILKPA
;
A
#
# COMPACT_ATOMS: atom_id res chain seq x y z
N MET A 1 -0.52 29.65 -12.61
CA MET A 1 -2.00 29.79 -12.57
C MET A 1 -2.53 29.09 -11.33
N ASN A 2 -3.23 29.80 -10.45
CA ASN A 2 -3.85 29.22 -9.26
C ASN A 2 -5.10 28.44 -9.71
N LYS A 3 -4.92 27.19 -10.12
CA LYS A 3 -6.02 26.31 -10.55
C LYS A 3 -6.73 25.79 -9.29
N ASN A 4 -7.72 26.55 -8.85
CA ASN A 4 -8.68 26.08 -7.84
C ASN A 4 -9.41 24.84 -8.37
N LEU A 5 -9.78 23.96 -7.44
CA LEU A 5 -10.54 22.76 -7.75
C LEU A 5 -11.90 23.16 -8.32
N SER A 6 -12.18 22.75 -9.56
CA SER A 6 -13.48 22.92 -10.19
C SER A 6 -14.21 21.58 -10.22
N PHE A 7 -15.53 21.62 -10.02
CA PHE A 7 -16.35 20.40 -9.97
C PHE A 7 -16.36 19.68 -11.33
N GLU A 8 -16.33 20.43 -12.42
CA GLU A 8 -16.25 19.90 -13.79
C GLU A 8 -14.99 19.05 -13.98
N ARG A 9 -13.84 19.50 -13.45
CA ARG A 9 -12.59 18.74 -13.56
C ARG A 9 -12.58 17.47 -12.74
N LEU A 10 -13.32 17.42 -11.62
CA LEU A 10 -13.54 16.17 -10.87
C LEU A 10 -14.42 15.20 -11.66
N ILE A 11 -15.46 15.70 -12.34
CA ILE A 11 -16.28 14.87 -13.24
C ILE A 11 -15.42 14.28 -14.36
N LEU A 12 -14.49 15.07 -14.93
CA LEU A 12 -13.60 14.61 -16.00
C LEU A 12 -12.74 13.40 -15.61
N LEU A 13 -12.43 13.21 -14.33
CA LEU A 13 -11.72 12.01 -13.85
C LEU A 13 -12.55 10.72 -14.01
N ASN A 14 -13.88 10.82 -14.06
CA ASN A 14 -14.78 9.68 -14.20
C ASN A 14 -15.13 9.37 -15.67
N VAL A 15 -14.75 10.23 -16.63
CA VAL A 15 -15.04 10.04 -18.06
C VAL A 15 -14.53 8.70 -18.60
N PRO A 16 -13.30 8.24 -18.30
CA PRO A 16 -12.85 6.94 -18.81
C PRO A 16 -13.72 5.78 -18.35
N TRP A 17 -14.18 5.80 -17.08
CA TRP A 17 -15.12 4.80 -16.57
C TRP A 17 -16.48 4.86 -17.28
N ILE A 18 -17.01 6.06 -17.52
CA ILE A 18 -18.27 6.26 -18.26
C ILE A 18 -18.15 5.67 -19.67
N LEU A 19 -17.09 6.02 -20.40
CA LEU A 19 -16.84 5.54 -21.76
C LEU A 19 -16.70 4.01 -21.81
N ALA A 20 -15.90 3.45 -20.89
CA ALA A 20 -15.75 2.00 -20.79
C ALA A 20 -17.08 1.30 -20.48
N THR A 21 -17.94 1.90 -19.66
CA THR A 21 -19.26 1.36 -19.31
C THR A 21 -20.25 1.43 -20.47
N LEU A 22 -20.23 2.50 -21.27
CA LEU A 22 -21.05 2.63 -22.47
C LEU A 22 -20.68 1.57 -23.51
N LEU A 23 -19.40 1.20 -23.58
CA LEU A 23 -18.86 0.19 -24.50
C LEU A 23 -18.77 -1.21 -23.88
N LYS A 24 -19.52 -1.49 -22.81
CA LYS A 24 -19.48 -2.78 -22.09
C LYS A 24 -19.83 -4.00 -22.95
N SER A 25 -20.47 -3.81 -24.10
CA SER A 25 -20.80 -4.88 -25.05
C SER A 25 -19.56 -5.47 -25.72
N ASP A 26 -18.46 -4.71 -25.80
CA ASP A 26 -17.17 -5.17 -26.25
C ASP A 26 -16.20 -5.22 -25.06
N PRO A 27 -15.91 -6.41 -24.49
CA PRO A 27 -15.07 -6.51 -23.30
C PRO A 27 -13.64 -6.05 -23.55
N LEU A 28 -13.10 -6.20 -24.77
CA LEU A 28 -11.74 -5.79 -25.09
C LEU A 28 -11.64 -4.27 -25.09
N VAL A 29 -12.51 -3.61 -25.85
CA VAL A 29 -12.53 -2.13 -25.93
C VAL A 29 -12.84 -1.54 -24.56
N SER A 30 -13.82 -2.09 -23.86
CA SER A 30 -14.19 -1.66 -22.50
C SER A 30 -13.02 -1.77 -21.53
N TYR A 31 -12.28 -2.89 -21.55
CA TYR A 31 -11.11 -3.09 -20.71
C TYR A 31 -10.02 -2.07 -21.00
N TYR A 32 -9.63 -1.90 -22.27
CA TYR A 32 -8.53 -0.99 -22.63
C TYR A 32 -8.86 0.48 -22.32
N ILE A 33 -10.11 0.92 -22.52
CA ILE A 33 -10.53 2.28 -22.15
C ILE A 33 -10.42 2.48 -20.63
N ALA A 34 -10.87 1.52 -19.82
CA ALA A 34 -10.76 1.61 -18.37
C ALA A 34 -9.29 1.55 -17.90
N TRP A 35 -8.46 0.70 -18.50
CA TRP A 35 -7.04 0.57 -18.19
C TRP A 35 -6.24 1.84 -18.56
N LEU A 36 -6.38 2.34 -19.79
CA LEU A 36 -5.80 3.63 -20.20
C LEU A 36 -6.38 4.80 -19.39
N GLY A 37 -7.62 4.68 -18.94
CA GLY A 37 -8.29 5.64 -18.05
C GLY A 37 -7.52 5.93 -16.77
N SER A 38 -6.93 4.92 -16.14
CA SER A 38 -6.08 5.11 -14.95
C SER A 38 -4.80 5.90 -15.25
N PHE A 39 -4.19 5.71 -16.42
CA PHE A 39 -3.06 6.53 -16.85
C PHE A 39 -3.47 7.97 -17.16
N PHE A 40 -4.65 8.17 -17.73
CA PHE A 40 -5.23 9.51 -17.89
C PHE A 40 -5.44 10.19 -16.53
N ILE A 41 -5.99 9.48 -15.53
CA ILE A 41 -6.16 10.01 -14.17
C ILE A 41 -4.80 10.40 -13.57
N PHE A 42 -3.77 9.55 -13.70
CA PHE A 42 -2.41 9.91 -13.29
C PHE A 42 -1.92 11.19 -13.95
N PHE A 43 -2.01 11.27 -15.27
CA PHE A 43 -1.58 12.44 -16.02
C PHE A 43 -2.34 13.70 -15.57
N ALA A 44 -3.66 13.64 -15.48
CA ALA A 44 -4.52 14.77 -15.12
C ALA A 44 -4.23 15.30 -13.70
N THR A 45 -3.92 14.41 -12.76
CA THR A 45 -3.76 14.78 -11.34
C THR A 45 -2.31 15.14 -11.00
N LEU A 46 -1.33 14.39 -11.51
CA LEU A 46 0.10 14.61 -11.26
C LEU A 46 0.70 15.77 -12.06
N THR A 47 0.06 16.22 -13.14
CA THR A 47 0.43 17.48 -13.81
C THR A 47 -0.15 18.73 -13.12
N GLY A 48 -1.00 18.54 -12.10
CA GLY A 48 -1.74 19.62 -11.47
C GLY A 48 -2.83 20.24 -12.36
N TRP A 49 -3.26 19.53 -13.41
CA TRP A 49 -4.29 20.02 -14.33
C TRP A 49 -5.66 20.11 -13.66
N VAL A 50 -6.04 19.12 -12.85
CA VAL A 50 -7.29 19.13 -12.07
C VAL A 50 -7.25 20.18 -10.97
N LYS A 51 -6.27 20.08 -10.08
CA LYS A 51 -6.00 20.97 -8.95
C LYS A 51 -4.51 21.21 -8.85
N ALA A 52 -4.10 22.45 -8.56
CA ALA A 52 -2.69 22.78 -8.40
C ALA A 52 -2.03 21.89 -7.33
N LEU A 53 -0.88 21.30 -7.68
CA LEU A 53 -0.08 20.53 -6.73
C LEU A 53 0.58 21.48 -5.71
N PRO A 54 0.96 20.97 -4.52
CA PRO A 54 1.62 21.79 -3.53
C PRO A 54 2.94 22.35 -4.05
N THR A 55 3.15 23.66 -3.91
CA THR A 55 4.33 24.37 -4.42
C THR A 55 5.32 24.77 -3.32
N ASP A 56 5.11 24.30 -2.09
CA ASP A 56 5.94 24.62 -0.93
C ASP A 56 7.32 23.94 -0.97
N MET A 57 7.47 22.88 -1.79
CA MET A 57 8.76 22.23 -2.06
C MET A 57 8.80 21.68 -3.49
N PRO A 58 10.01 21.40 -4.04
CA PRO A 58 10.13 20.66 -5.30
C PRO A 58 9.43 19.31 -5.24
N ILE A 59 8.80 18.87 -6.34
CA ILE A 59 8.05 17.60 -6.42
C ILE A 59 8.89 16.41 -5.92
N ALA A 60 10.15 16.33 -6.33
CA ALA A 60 11.08 15.27 -5.94
C ALA A 60 11.32 15.19 -4.41
N SER A 61 11.08 16.28 -3.68
CA SER A 61 11.24 16.36 -2.23
C SER A 61 9.94 16.17 -1.46
N GLN A 62 8.81 15.95 -2.14
CA GLN A 62 7.49 15.76 -1.52
C GLN A 62 6.76 14.48 -1.96
N LEU A 63 7.49 13.52 -2.55
CA LEU A 63 6.95 12.27 -3.10
C LEU A 63 6.20 11.39 -2.08
N MET A 64 6.41 11.58 -0.78
CA MET A 64 5.69 10.83 0.25
C MET A 64 4.27 11.35 0.52
N ARG A 65 3.87 12.49 -0.05
CA ARG A 65 2.49 12.98 0.09
C ARG A 65 1.51 12.01 -0.58
N PRO A 66 0.28 11.86 -0.03
CA PRO A 66 -0.67 10.87 -0.53
C PRO A 66 -0.96 10.96 -2.03
N ILE A 67 -1.04 12.19 -2.57
CA ILE A 67 -1.26 12.43 -4.00
C ILE A 67 -0.19 11.80 -4.91
N PHE A 68 1.02 11.57 -4.39
CA PHE A 68 2.10 10.91 -5.12
C PHE A 68 2.19 9.44 -4.71
N SER A 69 2.72 9.14 -3.52
CA SER A 69 3.05 7.76 -3.12
C SER A 69 1.82 6.86 -3.06
N VAL A 70 0.78 7.28 -2.33
CA VAL A 70 -0.40 6.44 -2.10
C VAL A 70 -1.19 6.27 -3.41
N GLN A 71 -1.32 7.33 -4.23
CA GLN A 71 -1.93 7.22 -5.56
C GLN A 71 -1.15 6.25 -6.46
N ILE A 72 0.17 6.40 -6.56
CA ILE A 72 1.03 5.57 -7.43
C ILE A 72 0.96 4.11 -7.00
N ILE A 73 1.05 3.82 -5.70
CA ILE A 73 1.01 2.44 -5.20
C ILE A 73 -0.38 1.84 -5.43
N PHE A 74 -1.45 2.56 -5.08
CA PHE A 74 -2.82 2.08 -5.25
C PHE A 74 -3.11 1.73 -6.72
N ALA A 75 -2.94 2.69 -7.63
CA ALA A 75 -3.31 2.48 -9.03
C ALA A 75 -2.27 1.64 -9.78
N GLY A 76 -1.00 1.67 -9.37
CA GLY A 76 0.01 0.75 -9.87
C GLY A 76 -0.38 -0.71 -9.63
N TYR A 77 -0.74 -1.05 -8.39
CA TYR A 77 -1.04 -2.43 -7.99
C TYR A 77 -2.45 -2.92 -8.35
N THR A 78 -3.44 -2.02 -8.40
CA THR A 78 -4.82 -2.41 -8.75
C THR A 78 -5.09 -2.24 -10.24
N CYS A 79 -4.78 -1.07 -10.80
CA CYS A 79 -5.24 -0.69 -12.13
C CYS A 79 -4.27 -1.06 -13.24
N CYS A 80 -2.96 -0.85 -13.03
CA CYS A 80 -1.96 -0.98 -14.08
C CYS A 80 -1.53 -2.44 -14.30
N THR A 81 -1.36 -3.22 -13.23
CA THR A 81 -0.83 -4.60 -13.29
C THR A 81 -1.85 -5.63 -13.76
N SER A 82 -3.15 -5.29 -13.81
CA SER A 82 -4.19 -6.19 -14.32
C SER A 82 -4.02 -6.59 -15.78
N ILE A 83 -3.16 -5.87 -16.54
CA ILE A 83 -2.86 -6.17 -17.94
C ILE A 83 -2.26 -7.55 -18.12
N PHE A 84 -1.44 -8.02 -17.18
CA PHE A 84 -0.83 -9.35 -17.26
C PHE A 84 -1.90 -10.44 -17.17
N TYR A 85 -2.84 -10.29 -16.23
CA TYR A 85 -3.99 -11.19 -16.12
C TYR A 85 -4.85 -11.18 -17.38
N PHE A 86 -5.14 -9.99 -17.91
CA PHE A 86 -5.93 -9.86 -19.14
C PHE A 86 -5.23 -10.48 -20.35
N LEU A 87 -3.93 -10.25 -20.53
CA LEU A 87 -3.13 -10.87 -21.60
C LEU A 87 -3.08 -12.40 -21.44
N ASN A 88 -2.96 -12.91 -20.22
CA ASN A 88 -3.01 -14.36 -19.95
C ASN A 88 -4.31 -14.98 -20.45
N GLU A 89 -5.44 -14.32 -20.18
CA GLU A 89 -6.76 -14.79 -20.66
C GLU A 89 -6.94 -14.63 -22.17
N LEU A 90 -6.23 -13.68 -22.80
CA LEU A 90 -6.13 -13.59 -24.25
C LEU A 90 -5.23 -14.67 -24.88
N GLY A 91 -4.61 -15.55 -24.07
CA GLY A 91 -3.77 -16.65 -24.54
C GLY A 91 -2.29 -16.30 -24.69
N TYR A 92 -1.84 -15.20 -24.10
CA TYR A 92 -0.41 -14.87 -24.02
C TYR A 92 0.24 -15.58 -22.83
N ASN A 93 1.46 -16.08 -23.05
CA ASN A 93 2.38 -16.53 -21.99
C ASN A 93 3.75 -15.90 -22.28
N ASN A 94 4.34 -15.21 -21.30
CA ASN A 94 5.60 -14.48 -21.48
C ASN A 94 5.62 -13.60 -22.75
N LEU A 95 4.51 -12.88 -23.00
CA LEU A 95 4.30 -12.03 -24.19
C LEU A 95 4.31 -12.75 -25.54
N SER A 96 4.41 -14.08 -25.56
CA SER A 96 4.26 -14.93 -26.73
C SER A 96 2.84 -15.51 -26.80
N THR A 97 2.28 -15.63 -28.00
CA THR A 97 0.94 -16.23 -28.19
C THR A 97 1.05 -17.74 -28.19
N VAL A 98 0.40 -18.39 -27.21
CA VAL A 98 0.46 -19.86 -27.04
C VAL A 98 -0.86 -20.53 -27.44
N LYS A 99 -2.00 -19.83 -27.31
CA LYS A 99 -3.31 -20.35 -27.74
C LYS A 99 -3.72 -19.77 -29.10
N SER A 100 -4.34 -20.61 -29.95
CA SER A 100 -5.08 -20.10 -31.10
C SER A 100 -6.30 -19.29 -30.62
N ILE A 101 -6.64 -18.21 -31.33
CA ILE A 101 -7.71 -17.25 -31.00
C ILE A 101 -9.10 -17.92 -30.82
N PHE A 102 -9.27 -19.16 -31.28
CA PHE A 102 -10.55 -19.89 -31.30
C PHE A 102 -10.99 -20.52 -29.96
N GLY A 103 -10.35 -20.19 -28.83
CA GLY A 103 -10.68 -20.76 -27.50
C GLY A 103 -10.83 -19.76 -26.36
N LEU A 104 -11.12 -18.48 -26.66
CA LEU A 104 -11.26 -17.44 -25.65
C LEU A 104 -12.58 -17.58 -24.89
N ASP A 105 -12.51 -17.59 -23.56
CA ASP A 105 -13.68 -17.54 -22.68
C ASP A 105 -14.24 -16.11 -22.65
N SER A 106 -15.29 -15.90 -23.46
CA SER A 106 -15.95 -14.59 -23.58
C SER A 106 -16.57 -14.12 -22.26
N GLU A 107 -17.04 -15.04 -21.42
CA GLU A 107 -17.66 -14.70 -20.13
C GLU A 107 -16.59 -14.19 -19.16
N LYS A 108 -15.46 -14.89 -19.08
CA LYS A 108 -14.34 -14.49 -18.25
C LYS A 108 -13.76 -13.13 -18.68
N LEU A 109 -13.60 -12.89 -19.98
CA LEU A 109 -13.17 -11.59 -20.50
C LEU A 109 -14.16 -10.47 -20.14
N TYR A 110 -15.47 -10.74 -20.16
CA TYR A 110 -16.48 -9.78 -19.74
C TYR A 110 -16.35 -9.39 -18.26
N ILE A 111 -16.12 -10.38 -17.39
CA ILE A 111 -15.95 -10.17 -15.94
C ILE A 111 -14.66 -9.41 -15.65
N ILE A 112 -13.56 -9.73 -16.35
CA ILE A 112 -12.29 -9.00 -16.22
C ILE A 112 -12.46 -7.53 -16.63
N ALA A 113 -13.12 -7.29 -17.77
CA ALA A 113 -13.45 -5.94 -18.21
C ALA A 113 -14.31 -5.21 -17.17
N GLN A 114 -15.27 -5.89 -16.55
CA GLN A 114 -16.08 -5.34 -15.47
C GLN A 114 -15.25 -4.95 -14.23
N CYS A 115 -14.35 -5.83 -13.79
CA CYS A 115 -13.45 -5.56 -12.67
C CYS A 115 -12.53 -4.37 -12.97
N GLN A 116 -11.99 -4.29 -14.19
CA GLN A 116 -11.15 -3.17 -14.62
C GLN A 116 -11.93 -1.85 -14.66
N ARG A 117 -13.20 -1.85 -15.09
CA ARG A 117 -14.08 -0.68 -14.97
C ARG A 117 -14.22 -0.23 -13.52
N TYR A 118 -14.42 -1.16 -12.58
CA TYR A 118 -14.48 -0.80 -11.16
C TYR A 118 -13.15 -0.30 -10.61
N TYR A 119 -12.01 -0.83 -11.06
CA TYR A 119 -10.69 -0.27 -10.73
C TYR A 119 -10.54 1.17 -11.22
N CYS A 120 -10.92 1.46 -12.47
CA CYS A 120 -10.92 2.82 -13.00
C CYS A 120 -11.85 3.76 -12.20
N LEU A 121 -13.06 3.31 -11.85
CA LEU A 121 -13.99 4.06 -10.99
C LEU A 121 -13.39 4.33 -9.61
N GLY A 122 -12.80 3.29 -9.01
CA GLY A 122 -12.14 3.36 -7.71
C GLY A 122 -10.98 4.34 -7.72
N HIS A 123 -10.15 4.33 -8.76
CA HIS A 123 -9.04 5.28 -8.93
C HIS A 123 -9.54 6.72 -9.06
N ALA A 124 -10.56 6.96 -9.88
CA ALA A 124 -11.16 8.28 -10.05
C ALA A 124 -11.74 8.81 -8.73
N ALA A 125 -12.52 7.98 -8.02
CA ALA A 125 -13.12 8.32 -6.74
C ALA A 125 -12.05 8.57 -5.65
N PHE A 126 -11.05 7.69 -5.58
CA PHE A 126 -9.94 7.77 -4.65
C PHE A 126 -9.18 9.09 -4.76
N VAL A 127 -8.76 9.45 -5.97
CA VAL A 127 -8.02 10.69 -6.19
C VAL A 127 -8.93 11.90 -6.04
N SER A 128 -10.21 11.81 -6.42
CA SER A 128 -11.19 12.88 -6.14
C SER A 128 -11.28 13.18 -4.65
N GLY A 129 -11.33 12.14 -3.80
CA GLY A 129 -11.29 12.27 -2.35
C GLY A 129 -10.03 12.98 -1.85
N MET A 130 -8.85 12.58 -2.35
CA MET A 130 -7.59 13.27 -2.03
C MET A 130 -7.62 14.73 -2.43
N LEU A 131 -7.98 15.04 -3.68
CA LEU A 131 -7.96 16.39 -4.22
C LEU A 131 -8.94 17.32 -3.49
N CYS A 132 -10.12 16.83 -3.10
CA CYS A 132 -11.09 17.60 -2.31
C CYS A 132 -10.50 18.07 -0.96
N PHE A 133 -9.71 17.22 -0.30
CA PHE A 133 -9.14 17.52 1.01
C PHE A 133 -7.70 18.07 0.96
N MET A 134 -7.09 18.14 -0.24
CA MET A 134 -5.75 18.67 -0.45
C MET A 134 -5.72 20.21 -0.28
N ASN A 135 -5.36 20.71 0.89
CA ASN A 135 -5.40 22.15 1.21
C ASN A 135 -4.01 22.70 1.54
N TYR A 136 -3.26 23.05 0.49
CA TYR A 136 -1.93 23.68 0.56
C TYR A 136 -1.99 25.15 0.09
N PRO A 137 -1.11 26.05 0.59
CA PRO A 137 -0.09 25.81 1.62
C PRO A 137 -0.72 25.59 3.01
N ILE A 138 -0.09 24.76 3.83
CA ILE A 138 -0.58 24.41 5.16
C ILE A 138 -0.17 25.48 6.18
N LYS A 139 -1.13 25.99 6.95
CA LYS A 139 -0.85 26.77 8.17
C LYS A 139 -0.36 25.82 9.27
N LEU A 140 0.92 25.90 9.60
CA LEU A 140 1.54 25.10 10.65
C LEU A 140 0.99 25.49 12.03
N LYS A 141 0.72 24.51 12.89
CA LYS A 141 0.31 24.78 14.29
C LYS A 141 1.52 24.81 15.21
N TYR A 142 2.49 23.95 14.93
CA TYR A 142 3.74 23.85 15.68
C TYR A 142 4.93 23.92 14.74
N ARG A 143 6.07 24.39 15.25
CA ARG A 143 7.39 24.32 14.62
C ARG A 143 8.32 23.48 15.50
N VAL A 144 9.30 22.87 14.85
CA VAL A 144 10.34 22.08 15.52
C VAL A 144 11.56 22.96 15.70
N GLU A 145 11.94 23.18 16.95
CA GLU A 145 13.06 24.04 17.33
C GLU A 145 14.32 23.21 17.66
N THR A 146 14.51 22.09 16.96
CA THR A 146 15.74 21.32 17.08
C THR A 146 16.79 21.86 16.11
N ARG A 147 18.03 21.95 16.58
CA ARG A 147 19.19 22.40 15.79
C ARG A 147 19.40 21.55 14.52
N SER A 148 18.93 20.30 14.53
CA SER A 148 18.76 19.48 13.33
C SER A 148 17.50 18.60 13.44
N GLN A 149 16.66 18.60 12.39
CA GLN A 149 15.54 17.66 12.26
C GLN A 149 16.05 16.22 12.08
N SER A 150 17.23 16.01 11.49
CA SER A 150 17.82 14.67 11.32
C SER A 150 18.15 14.02 12.66
N ASP A 151 18.53 14.80 13.68
CA ASP A 151 18.79 14.28 15.01
C ASP A 151 17.49 13.75 15.62
N LEU A 152 16.38 14.47 15.49
CA LEU A 152 15.09 14.02 16.00
C LEU A 152 14.65 12.70 15.34
N ILE A 153 14.78 12.58 14.02
CA ILE A 153 14.47 11.34 13.27
C ILE A 153 15.31 10.16 13.77
N PHE A 154 16.60 10.39 14.00
CA PHE A 154 17.50 9.37 14.56
C PHE A 154 17.04 8.90 15.95
N HIS A 155 16.63 9.81 16.83
CA HIS A 155 16.09 9.45 18.14
C HIS A 155 14.79 8.63 18.03
N PHE A 156 13.91 8.95 17.07
CA PHE A 156 12.72 8.13 16.80
C PHE A 156 13.10 6.69 16.45
N ALA A 157 14.10 6.49 15.58
CA ALA A 157 14.54 5.15 15.19
C ALA A 157 15.03 4.32 16.39
N ILE A 158 15.83 4.92 17.27
CA ILE A 158 16.42 4.21 18.42
C ILE A 158 15.40 3.99 19.54
N ILE A 159 14.47 4.92 19.77
CA ILE A 159 13.52 4.84 20.89
C ILE A 159 12.33 3.94 20.55
N CYS A 160 11.80 4.02 19.33
CA CYS A 160 10.57 3.32 18.97
C CYS A 160 10.73 1.79 18.96
N LEU A 161 11.90 1.25 18.57
CA LEU A 161 12.09 -0.20 18.50
C LEU A 161 12.15 -0.88 19.88
N PRO A 162 12.96 -0.45 20.87
CA PRO A 162 12.92 -1.02 22.21
C PRO A 162 11.54 -0.84 22.87
N LEU A 163 10.90 0.31 22.64
CA LEU A 163 9.57 0.58 23.19
C LEU A 163 8.51 -0.35 22.58
N SER A 164 8.61 -0.66 21.29
CA SER A 164 7.70 -1.61 20.66
C SER A 164 7.86 -3.01 21.23
N ILE A 165 9.09 -3.46 21.48
CA ILE A 165 9.38 -4.75 22.12
C ILE A 165 8.78 -4.77 23.53
N LEU A 166 8.98 -3.72 24.33
CA LEU A 166 8.38 -3.61 25.66
C LEU A 166 6.85 -3.72 25.61
N PHE A 167 6.22 -3.06 24.64
CA PHE A 167 4.77 -3.09 24.47
C PHE A 167 4.21 -4.45 24.06
N THR A 168 5.01 -5.33 23.44
CA THR A 168 4.59 -6.72 23.18
C THR A 168 4.39 -7.53 24.46
N LYS A 169 5.07 -7.15 25.56
CA LYS A 169 5.00 -7.85 26.85
C LYS A 169 3.79 -7.43 27.70
N ILE A 170 3.17 -6.30 27.38
CA ILE A 170 2.05 -5.74 28.15
C ILE A 170 0.73 -6.03 27.40
N PRO A 171 -0.19 -6.82 27.98
CA PRO A 171 -1.49 -7.08 27.39
C PRO A 171 -2.24 -5.78 27.05
N GLY A 172 -2.77 -5.68 25.84
CA GLY A 172 -3.50 -4.50 25.36
C GLY A 172 -2.64 -3.43 24.68
N LEU A 173 -1.31 -3.44 24.84
CA LEU A 173 -0.40 -2.50 24.15
C LEU A 173 0.16 -3.04 22.82
N SER A 174 -0.22 -4.26 22.42
CA SER A 174 0.25 -4.87 21.18
C SER A 174 -0.11 -4.07 19.92
N GLN A 175 -1.22 -3.31 19.93
CA GLN A 175 -1.56 -2.41 18.83
C GLN A 175 -0.46 -1.36 18.63
N PHE A 176 -0.07 -0.67 19.71
CA PHE A 176 1.00 0.32 19.72
C PHE A 176 2.35 -0.26 19.32
N SER A 177 2.63 -1.51 19.68
CA SER A 177 3.86 -2.18 19.26
C SER A 177 4.00 -2.21 17.73
N ASN A 178 2.96 -2.65 17.01
CA ASN A 178 3.00 -2.70 15.53
C ASN A 178 3.21 -1.32 14.89
N GLN A 179 2.57 -0.29 15.46
CA GLN A 179 2.74 1.09 15.01
C GLN A 179 4.17 1.60 15.26
N LEU A 180 4.74 1.32 16.42
CA LEU A 180 6.10 1.74 16.78
C LEU A 180 7.18 0.99 15.98
N ILE A 181 6.97 -0.30 15.65
CA ILE A 181 7.85 -1.04 14.73
C ILE A 181 7.87 -0.35 13.36
N SER A 182 6.70 -0.06 12.81
CA SER A 182 6.57 0.57 11.49
C SER A 182 7.17 1.98 11.48
N LEU A 183 6.97 2.75 12.56
CA LEU A 183 7.57 4.06 12.74
C LEU A 183 9.09 3.99 12.88
N SER A 184 9.61 3.04 13.65
CA SER A 184 11.06 2.81 13.80
C SER A 184 11.70 2.46 12.45
N PHE A 185 11.06 1.60 11.68
CA PHE A 185 11.55 1.20 10.36
C PHE A 185 11.69 2.39 9.39
N ILE A 186 10.65 3.23 9.29
CA ILE A 186 10.71 4.44 8.45
C ILE A 186 11.70 5.46 9.03
N ALA A 187 11.72 5.65 10.35
CA ALA A 187 12.65 6.55 11.01
C ALA A 187 14.11 6.14 10.77
N GLY A 188 14.43 4.85 10.87
CA GLY A 188 15.77 4.31 10.64
C GLY A 188 16.22 4.50 9.19
N THR A 189 15.31 4.24 8.24
CA THR A 189 15.57 4.44 6.81
C THR A 189 15.78 5.91 6.47
N LEU A 190 14.95 6.80 7.02
CA LEU A 190 15.12 8.25 6.89
C LEU A 190 16.43 8.74 7.53
N ALA A 191 16.73 8.29 8.75
CA ALA A 191 17.93 8.66 9.46
C ALA A 191 19.18 8.28 8.65
N LEU A 192 19.20 7.10 8.03
CA LEU A 192 20.26 6.68 7.11
C LEU A 192 20.34 7.61 5.89
N ALA A 193 19.20 7.89 5.25
CA ALA A 193 19.14 8.74 4.07
C ALA A 193 19.63 10.16 4.32
N PHE A 194 19.48 10.70 5.54
CA PHE A 194 20.04 12.01 5.93
C PHE A 194 21.47 11.93 6.44
N ALA A 195 21.84 10.86 7.15
CA ALA A 195 23.18 10.71 7.74
C ALA A 195 24.27 10.62 6.65
N ILE A 196 23.98 9.94 5.53
CA ILE A 196 24.90 9.78 4.41
C ILE A 196 25.31 11.14 3.81
N PRO A 197 24.38 12.01 3.32
CA PRO A 197 24.73 13.35 2.85
C PRO A 197 25.38 14.25 3.92
N GLN A 198 24.94 14.13 5.19
CA GLN A 198 25.45 14.96 6.29
C GLN A 198 26.83 14.52 6.80
N LYS A 199 27.39 13.41 6.29
CA LYS A 199 28.68 12.84 6.70
C LYS A 199 28.77 12.58 8.21
N LYS A 200 27.64 12.29 8.87
CA LYS A 200 27.61 11.92 10.29
C LYS A 200 27.92 10.43 10.42
N LEU A 201 29.20 10.09 10.56
CA LEU A 201 29.68 8.70 10.55
C LEU A 201 28.94 7.81 11.56
N TRP A 202 28.83 8.27 12.81
CA TRP A 202 28.18 7.48 13.86
C TRP A 202 26.69 7.22 13.57
N TYR A 203 26.00 8.23 13.05
CA TYR A 203 24.58 8.13 12.70
C TYR A 203 24.42 7.17 11.52
N THR A 204 25.34 7.25 10.55
CA THR A 204 25.36 6.35 9.40
C THR A 204 25.55 4.91 9.85
N ILE A 205 26.53 4.63 10.71
CA ILE A 205 26.81 3.27 11.19
C ILE A 205 25.60 2.70 11.94
N VAL A 206 25.04 3.46 12.89
CA VAL A 206 23.89 2.99 13.69
C VAL A 206 22.65 2.81 12.82
N SER A 207 22.33 3.77 11.95
CA SER A 207 21.17 3.66 11.05
C SER A 207 21.35 2.57 10.00
N LEU A 208 22.58 2.29 9.56
CA LEU A 208 22.90 1.18 8.67
C LEU A 208 22.68 -0.17 9.38
N GLY A 209 23.11 -0.29 10.64
CA GLY A 209 22.83 -1.46 11.47
C GLY A 209 21.34 -1.70 11.67
N LEU A 210 20.56 -0.65 11.98
CA LEU A 210 19.10 -0.74 12.09
C LEU A 210 18.45 -1.10 10.76
N TYR A 211 18.92 -0.52 9.65
CA TYR A 211 18.40 -0.80 8.32
C TYR A 211 18.61 -2.28 7.94
N PHE A 212 19.83 -2.79 8.09
CA PHE A 212 20.12 -4.21 7.79
C PHE A 212 19.42 -5.17 8.75
N SER A 213 19.29 -4.83 10.03
CA SER A 213 18.53 -5.64 10.99
C SER A 213 17.05 -5.74 10.57
N ASN A 214 16.42 -4.62 10.23
CA ASN A 214 15.04 -4.61 9.74
C ASN A 214 14.90 -5.35 8.40
N PHE A 215 15.87 -5.19 7.50
CA PHE A 215 15.89 -5.88 6.22
C PHE A 215 16.00 -7.40 6.40
N TYR A 216 16.84 -7.85 7.34
CA TYR A 216 16.96 -9.25 7.73
C TYR A 216 15.66 -9.81 8.31
N THR A 217 15.04 -9.08 9.26
CA THR A 217 13.74 -9.47 9.83
C THR A 217 12.66 -9.54 8.75
N ALA A 218 12.69 -8.66 7.74
CA ALA A 218 11.77 -8.73 6.61
C ALA A 218 12.02 -9.98 5.75
N LEU A 219 13.29 -10.30 5.43
CA LEU A 219 13.69 -11.51 4.71
C LEU A 219 13.24 -12.80 5.42
N THR A 220 13.46 -12.89 6.73
CA THR A 220 13.10 -14.07 7.54
C THR A 220 11.62 -14.12 7.94
N SER A 221 10.84 -13.08 7.63
CA SER A 221 9.39 -13.11 7.81
C SER A 221 8.64 -13.80 6.67
N GLY A 222 9.31 -13.98 5.52
CA GLY A 222 8.67 -14.43 4.29
C GLY A 222 7.75 -13.39 3.64
N PHE A 223 7.66 -12.16 4.15
CA PHE A 223 6.91 -11.06 3.53
C PHE A 223 7.79 -10.27 2.56
N LYS A 224 7.31 -10.10 1.33
CA LYS A 224 8.03 -9.38 0.25
C LYS A 224 7.89 -7.86 0.36
N GLU A 225 6.75 -7.39 0.87
CA GLU A 225 6.39 -5.97 0.85
C GLU A 225 7.32 -5.10 1.70
N PRO A 226 7.69 -5.48 2.95
CA PRO A 226 8.59 -4.66 3.76
C PRO A 226 9.97 -4.48 3.12
N ILE A 227 10.47 -5.48 2.39
CA ILE A 227 11.75 -5.44 1.66
C ILE A 227 11.70 -4.38 0.55
N ILE A 228 10.66 -4.46 -0.30
CA ILE A 228 10.47 -3.52 -1.42
C ILE A 228 10.29 -2.09 -0.87
N ILE A 229 9.47 -1.93 0.18
CA ILE A 229 9.25 -0.62 0.80
C ILE A 229 10.54 -0.04 1.38
N SER A 230 11.38 -0.87 2.03
CA SER A 230 12.67 -0.43 2.59
C SER A 230 13.54 0.27 1.55
N ILE A 231 13.72 -0.41 0.42
CA ILE A 231 14.56 0.05 -0.68
C ILE A 231 13.93 1.23 -1.40
N LEU A 232 12.61 1.21 -1.61
CA LEU A 232 11.87 2.30 -2.23
C LEU A 232 11.97 3.59 -1.41
N VAL A 233 11.77 3.52 -0.09
CA VAL A 233 11.86 4.69 0.80
C VAL A 233 13.29 5.23 0.78
N LEU A 234 14.30 4.38 0.93
CA LEU A 234 15.69 4.81 0.87
C LEU A 234 16.03 5.50 -0.46
N ALA A 235 15.57 4.94 -1.59
CA ALA A 235 15.72 5.53 -2.92
C ALA A 235 15.10 6.92 -3.01
N ILE A 236 13.85 7.07 -2.56
CA ILE A 236 13.09 8.33 -2.61
C ILE A 236 13.83 9.44 -1.86
N PHE A 237 14.38 9.15 -0.67
CA PHE A 237 15.05 10.17 0.15
C PHE A 237 16.49 10.46 -0.28
N LEU A 238 17.18 9.50 -0.89
CA LEU A 238 18.50 9.75 -1.49
C LEU A 238 18.40 10.42 -2.86
N TYR A 239 17.27 10.31 -3.57
CA TYR A 239 17.10 10.82 -4.94
C TYR A 239 17.41 12.31 -5.08
N PRO A 240 16.94 13.23 -4.21
CA PRO A 240 17.25 14.66 -4.34
C PRO A 240 18.76 14.96 -4.34
N THR A 241 19.55 14.16 -3.61
CA THR A 241 21.00 14.36 -3.43
C THR A 241 21.83 13.57 -4.45
N TYR A 242 21.45 12.32 -4.73
CA TYR A 242 22.25 11.36 -5.50
C TYR A 242 21.51 10.79 -6.72
N LYS A 243 20.80 11.64 -7.48
CA LYS A 243 19.96 11.26 -8.63
C LYS A 243 20.55 10.15 -9.51
N LYS A 244 21.79 10.31 -9.99
CA LYS A 244 22.44 9.35 -10.90
C LYS A 244 22.64 7.98 -10.25
N ILE A 245 23.11 7.94 -9.00
CA ILE A 245 23.35 6.70 -8.26
C ILE A 245 22.01 6.01 -7.98
N VAL A 246 20.99 6.77 -7.56
CA VAL A 246 19.66 6.21 -7.31
C VAL A 246 19.08 5.58 -8.57
N LEU A 247 19.16 6.26 -9.72
CA LEU A 247 18.69 5.70 -10.99
C LEU A 247 19.50 4.49 -11.44
N ALA A 248 20.83 4.51 -11.26
CA ALA A 248 21.71 3.43 -11.71
C ALA A 248 21.68 2.17 -10.82
N VAL A 249 21.39 2.33 -9.52
CA VAL A 249 21.45 1.23 -8.54
C VAL A 249 20.05 0.80 -8.10
N PHE A 250 19.24 1.73 -7.60
CA PHE A 250 17.96 1.37 -6.97
C PHE A 250 16.92 0.90 -7.97
N ILE A 251 16.90 1.45 -9.20
CA ILE A 251 15.97 0.96 -10.24
C ILE A 251 16.29 -0.50 -10.58
N PRO A 252 17.52 -0.88 -10.99
CA PRO A 252 17.85 -2.28 -11.23
C PRO A 252 17.61 -3.19 -10.02
N VAL A 253 17.95 -2.72 -8.80
CA VAL A 253 17.70 -3.51 -7.58
C VAL A 253 16.21 -3.74 -7.35
N ILE A 254 15.36 -2.74 -7.55
CA ILE A 254 13.90 -2.92 -7.42
C ILE A 254 13.40 -3.93 -8.47
N PHE A 255 13.85 -3.83 -9.72
CA PHE A 255 13.51 -4.82 -10.76
C PHE A 255 13.97 -6.23 -10.39
N LEU A 256 15.21 -6.37 -9.91
CA LEU A 256 15.76 -7.64 -9.46
C LEU A 256 14.93 -8.21 -8.30
N LEU A 257 14.49 -7.39 -7.36
CA LEU A 257 13.66 -7.84 -6.25
C LEU A 257 12.26 -8.28 -6.69
N PHE A 258 11.65 -7.57 -7.64
CA PHE A 258 10.37 -8.02 -8.21
C PHE A 258 10.50 -9.39 -8.91
N PHE A 259 11.67 -9.70 -9.44
CA PHE A 259 11.97 -10.96 -10.09
C PHE A 259 12.32 -12.09 -9.09
N LEU A 260 13.19 -11.83 -8.10
CA LEU A 260 13.71 -12.86 -7.19
C LEU A 260 12.86 -13.11 -5.94
N LEU A 261 12.24 -12.05 -5.37
CA LEU A 261 11.49 -12.18 -4.11
C LEU A 261 10.31 -13.15 -4.17
N PRO A 262 9.56 -13.29 -5.28
CA PRO A 262 8.45 -14.25 -5.34
C PRO A 262 8.91 -15.69 -5.13
N THR A 263 9.97 -16.10 -5.82
CA THR A 263 10.56 -17.44 -5.70
C THR A 263 11.12 -17.63 -4.30
N TYR A 264 11.90 -16.68 -3.80
CA TYR A 264 12.41 -16.70 -2.43
C TYR A 264 11.27 -16.90 -1.40
N ALA A 265 10.25 -16.04 -1.45
CA ALA A 265 9.19 -16.04 -0.45
C ALA A 265 8.34 -17.32 -0.52
N THR A 266 8.12 -17.88 -1.70
CA THR A 266 7.35 -19.11 -1.87
C THR A 266 8.10 -20.30 -1.27
N THR A 267 9.38 -20.47 -1.63
CA THR A 267 10.23 -21.53 -1.07
C THR A 267 10.42 -21.36 0.43
N PHE A 268 10.67 -20.13 0.89
CA PHE A 268 10.81 -19.84 2.32
C PHE A 268 9.55 -20.26 3.10
N ARG A 269 8.37 -19.83 2.65
CA ARG A 269 7.10 -20.16 3.35
C ARG A 269 6.80 -21.65 3.32
N ALA A 270 7.09 -22.32 2.20
CA ALA A 270 6.86 -23.76 2.08
C ALA A 270 7.64 -24.57 3.12
N ASN A 271 8.84 -24.12 3.50
CA ASN A 271 9.71 -24.81 4.46
C ASN A 271 9.58 -24.27 5.90
N ALA A 272 9.46 -22.96 6.06
CA ALA A 272 9.39 -22.33 7.39
C ALA A 272 8.00 -22.44 8.04
N TRP A 273 6.92 -22.42 7.25
CA TRP A 273 5.55 -22.43 7.79
C TRP A 273 4.94 -23.83 7.85
N SER A 274 5.50 -24.81 7.14
CA SER A 274 5.16 -26.23 7.34
C SER A 274 5.70 -26.76 8.68
N GLY A 275 6.70 -26.09 9.25
CA GLY A 275 7.38 -26.50 10.48
C GLY A 275 8.55 -27.46 10.24
N ASP A 276 8.91 -27.72 8.98
CA ASP A 276 9.95 -28.69 8.62
C ASP A 276 11.38 -28.13 8.74
N ALA A 277 11.55 -26.80 8.67
CA ALA A 277 12.85 -26.14 8.74
C ALA A 277 12.86 -24.93 9.69
N SER A 278 14.02 -24.64 10.27
CA SER A 278 14.23 -23.38 11.00
C SER A 278 14.16 -22.18 10.05
N ALA A 279 13.92 -20.97 10.57
CA ALA A 279 13.86 -19.76 9.74
C ALA A 279 15.17 -19.50 8.96
N ASP A 280 16.32 -19.83 9.55
CA ASP A 280 17.62 -19.64 8.89
C ASP A 280 17.85 -20.71 7.80
N GLU A 281 17.49 -21.96 8.07
CA GLU A 281 17.57 -23.06 7.09
C GLU A 281 16.60 -22.86 5.91
N ALA A 282 15.38 -22.42 6.18
CA ALA A 282 14.41 -22.06 5.15
C ALA A 282 14.89 -20.89 4.28
N SER A 283 15.65 -19.95 4.87
CA SER A 283 16.28 -18.85 4.13
C SER A 283 17.38 -19.36 3.20
N GLU A 284 18.20 -20.30 3.65
CA GLU A 284 19.27 -20.90 2.85
C GLU A 284 18.69 -21.70 1.66
N LEU A 285 17.67 -22.54 1.91
CA LEU A 285 16.96 -23.26 0.87
C LEU A 285 16.32 -22.32 -0.16
N ALA A 286 15.71 -21.22 0.31
CA ALA A 286 15.12 -20.22 -0.56
C ALA A 286 16.15 -19.47 -1.41
N LEU A 287 17.33 -19.14 -0.86
CA LEU A 287 18.43 -18.54 -1.62
C LEU A 287 18.98 -19.50 -2.68
N HIS A 288 19.15 -20.77 -2.31
CA HIS A 288 19.58 -21.80 -3.26
C HIS A 288 18.60 -22.00 -4.41
N ALA A 289 17.29 -22.00 -4.14
CA ALA A 289 16.28 -22.05 -5.18
C ALA A 289 16.44 -20.85 -6.15
N VAL A 290 16.50 -19.63 -5.61
CA VAL A 290 16.66 -18.42 -6.45
C VAL A 290 17.90 -18.45 -7.33
N LEU A 291 19.02 -19.00 -6.85
CA LEU A 291 20.29 -19.03 -7.59
C LEU A 291 20.37 -20.16 -8.63
N ASN A 292 19.64 -21.26 -8.43
CA ASN A 292 19.77 -22.48 -9.24
C ASN A 292 18.56 -22.75 -10.15
N SER A 293 17.42 -22.08 -9.95
CA SER A 293 16.16 -22.33 -10.68
C SER A 293 16.09 -21.73 -12.10
N GLY A 294 17.20 -21.61 -12.83
CA GLY A 294 17.29 -20.90 -14.12
C GLY A 294 16.12 -21.11 -15.10
N ASP A 295 15.60 -22.34 -15.20
CA ASP A 295 14.47 -22.70 -16.08
C ASP A 295 13.08 -22.67 -15.39
N GLU A 296 13.00 -22.89 -14.07
CA GLU A 296 11.75 -22.77 -13.29
C GLU A 296 11.36 -21.31 -13.01
N ILE A 297 12.32 -20.39 -13.09
CA ILE A 297 12.14 -18.96 -12.92
C ILE A 297 11.20 -18.39 -14.01
N ASP A 298 11.26 -18.86 -15.26
CA ASP A 298 10.46 -18.30 -16.37
C ASP A 298 8.97 -18.66 -16.34
N GLU A 299 8.60 -19.87 -15.91
CA GLU A 299 7.18 -20.24 -15.68
C GLU A 299 6.62 -19.56 -14.41
N THR A 300 7.46 -19.39 -13.39
CA THR A 300 7.05 -18.72 -12.14
C THR A 300 6.89 -17.20 -12.29
N ASN A 301 7.65 -16.56 -13.18
CA ASN A 301 7.56 -15.12 -13.44
C ASN A 301 6.24 -14.70 -14.09
N TRP A 302 5.81 -15.37 -15.15
CA TRP A 302 4.50 -15.07 -15.76
C TRP A 302 3.38 -15.30 -14.75
N GLY A 303 3.39 -16.44 -14.06
CA GLY A 303 2.43 -16.74 -12.99
C GLY A 303 2.43 -15.69 -11.88
N PHE A 304 3.60 -15.14 -11.52
CA PHE A 304 3.70 -14.03 -10.58
C PHE A 304 3.05 -12.75 -11.12
N LEU A 305 3.39 -12.34 -12.35
CA LEU A 305 2.83 -11.14 -12.97
C LEU A 305 1.30 -11.23 -13.11
N VAL A 306 0.80 -12.41 -13.46
CA VAL A 306 -0.63 -12.69 -13.67
C VAL A 306 -1.40 -12.77 -12.35
N TYR A 307 -0.95 -13.61 -11.40
CA TYR A 307 -1.76 -14.00 -10.23
C TYR A 307 -1.32 -13.36 -8.91
N ARG A 308 -0.14 -12.72 -8.86
CA ARG A 308 0.45 -12.20 -7.60
C ARG A 308 0.79 -10.72 -7.62
N LEU A 309 1.01 -10.15 -8.80
CA LEU A 309 1.23 -8.72 -9.00
C LEU A 309 -0.08 -7.94 -9.19
N SER A 310 -1.14 -8.63 -9.63
CA SER A 310 -2.49 -8.06 -9.73
C SER A 310 -3.45 -8.78 -8.79
N GLU A 311 -4.37 -8.01 -8.20
CA GLU A 311 -5.46 -8.55 -7.38
C GLU A 311 -6.75 -8.80 -8.18
N ILE A 312 -6.69 -8.64 -9.51
CA ILE A 312 -7.88 -8.73 -10.35
C ILE A 312 -8.48 -10.13 -10.37
N ASP A 313 -7.66 -11.19 -10.26
CA ASP A 313 -8.13 -12.59 -10.21
C ASP A 313 -9.11 -12.79 -9.05
N MET A 314 -8.69 -12.48 -7.83
CA MET A 314 -9.54 -12.53 -6.63
C MET A 314 -10.80 -11.66 -6.81
N PHE A 315 -10.67 -10.48 -7.40
CA PHE A 315 -11.82 -9.61 -7.64
C PHE A 315 -12.83 -10.23 -8.60
N THR A 316 -12.38 -10.91 -9.67
CA THR A 316 -13.27 -11.58 -10.62
C THR A 316 -14.11 -12.66 -9.94
N THR A 317 -13.53 -13.46 -9.03
CA THR A 317 -14.25 -14.47 -8.25
C THR A 317 -15.34 -13.84 -7.35
N PHE A 318 -15.05 -12.70 -6.72
CA PHE A 318 -16.04 -11.97 -5.93
C PHE A 318 -17.14 -11.33 -6.77
N VAL A 319 -16.83 -10.83 -7.97
CA VAL A 319 -17.84 -10.28 -8.89
C VAL A 319 -18.73 -11.37 -9.48
N GLN A 320 -18.19 -12.59 -9.68
CA GLN A 320 -18.96 -13.76 -10.10
C GLN A 320 -19.93 -14.23 -9.01
N SER A 321 -19.45 -14.31 -7.76
CA SER A 321 -20.28 -14.78 -6.63
C SER A 321 -21.27 -13.73 -6.14
N THR A 322 -20.92 -12.44 -6.12
CA THR A 322 -21.77 -11.34 -5.63
C THR A 322 -22.24 -10.43 -6.76
N PRO A 323 -23.56 -10.25 -6.97
CA PRO A 323 -24.65 -10.52 -6.02
C PRO A 323 -25.44 -11.82 -6.26
N GLN A 324 -25.08 -12.65 -7.25
CA GLN A 324 -25.95 -13.75 -7.72
C GLN A 324 -26.05 -14.90 -6.71
N GLN A 325 -24.91 -15.32 -6.14
CA GLN A 325 -24.83 -16.41 -5.16
C GLN A 325 -24.85 -15.86 -3.73
N ILE A 326 -24.12 -14.77 -3.51
CA ILE A 326 -23.99 -14.11 -2.21
C ILE A 326 -24.51 -12.67 -2.32
N PRO A 327 -25.50 -12.26 -1.53
CA PRO A 327 -25.99 -10.89 -1.57
C PRO A 327 -24.95 -9.89 -1.05
N PHE A 328 -25.07 -8.63 -1.43
CA PHE A 328 -24.20 -7.57 -0.91
C PHE A 328 -24.26 -7.49 0.62
N TYR A 329 -23.08 -7.33 1.24
CA TYR A 329 -22.89 -7.28 2.69
C TYR A 329 -23.36 -5.97 3.32
N LYS A 330 -23.63 -4.91 2.52
CA LYS A 330 -24.11 -3.61 2.99
C LYS A 330 -23.23 -3.05 4.13
N THR A 331 -23.80 -2.77 5.29
CA THR A 331 -23.12 -2.23 6.48
C THR A 331 -22.41 -3.28 7.33
N MET A 332 -22.53 -4.58 7.02
CA MET A 332 -21.96 -5.66 7.83
C MET A 332 -20.44 -5.54 7.96
N LEU A 333 -19.73 -5.28 6.86
CA LEU A 333 -18.27 -5.12 6.87
C LEU A 333 -17.83 -3.94 7.74
N MET A 334 -18.60 -2.84 7.72
CA MET A 334 -18.35 -1.69 8.59
C MET A 334 -18.57 -2.05 10.07
N SER A 335 -19.64 -2.79 10.38
CA SER A 335 -19.91 -3.26 11.75
C SER A 335 -18.81 -4.18 12.28
N GLN A 336 -18.32 -5.10 11.44
CA GLN A 336 -17.18 -5.97 11.76
C GLN A 336 -15.90 -5.18 11.98
N SER A 337 -15.67 -4.15 11.17
CA SER A 337 -14.54 -3.24 11.32
C SER A 337 -14.56 -2.46 12.63
N LEU A 338 -15.74 -1.97 13.05
CA LEU A 338 -15.90 -1.28 14.33
C LEU A 338 -15.67 -2.22 15.52
N THR A 339 -16.06 -3.49 15.39
CA THR A 339 -15.78 -4.54 16.38
C THR A 339 -14.27 -4.76 16.53
N ALA A 340 -13.52 -4.70 15.43
CA ALA A 340 -12.07 -4.88 15.44
C ALA A 340 -11.33 -3.83 16.29
N LEU A 341 -11.88 -2.60 16.39
CA LEU A 341 -11.29 -1.49 17.15
C LEU A 341 -11.10 -1.78 18.63
N ILE A 342 -12.01 -2.57 19.23
CA ILE A 342 -12.02 -2.81 20.68
C ILE A 342 -10.81 -3.68 21.06
N PRO A 343 -9.87 -3.20 21.90
CA PRO A 343 -8.73 -4.00 22.35
C PRO A 343 -9.17 -5.28 23.06
N ARG A 344 -8.41 -6.38 22.88
CA ARG A 344 -8.72 -7.66 23.52
C ARG A 344 -8.72 -7.61 25.05
N ILE A 345 -8.05 -6.64 25.66
CA ILE A 345 -8.09 -6.45 27.12
C ILE A 345 -9.51 -6.06 27.61
N PHE A 346 -10.24 -5.27 26.82
CA PHE A 346 -11.62 -4.88 27.14
C PHE A 346 -12.64 -5.91 26.63
N TRP A 347 -12.30 -6.71 25.63
CA TRP A 347 -13.12 -7.82 25.15
C TRP A 347 -12.29 -9.07 24.85
N PRO A 348 -12.02 -9.91 25.87
CA PRO A 348 -11.17 -11.10 25.71
C PRO A 348 -11.71 -12.10 24.68
N LYS A 349 -13.03 -12.30 24.66
CA LYS A 349 -13.75 -13.18 23.73
C LYS A 349 -13.99 -12.56 22.34
N LYS A 350 -13.33 -11.45 22.00
CA LYS A 350 -13.49 -10.79 20.69
C LYS A 350 -13.20 -11.79 19.55
N PRO A 351 -14.08 -11.90 18.54
CA PRO A 351 -13.84 -12.74 17.37
C PRO A 351 -12.48 -12.45 16.72
N ASN A 352 -11.84 -13.48 16.19
CA ASN A 352 -10.63 -13.27 15.40
C ASN A 352 -11.00 -12.63 14.06
N THR A 353 -10.54 -11.39 13.83
CA THR A 353 -10.78 -10.64 12.60
C THR A 353 -10.38 -11.41 11.35
N GLU A 354 -9.27 -12.14 11.39
CA GLU A 354 -8.82 -12.95 10.26
C GLU A 354 -9.78 -14.10 9.98
N ALA A 355 -10.27 -14.79 11.01
CA ALA A 355 -11.26 -15.86 10.83
C ALA A 355 -12.56 -15.33 10.22
N VAL A 356 -13.05 -14.17 10.69
CA VAL A 356 -14.27 -13.53 10.15
C VAL A 356 -14.11 -13.17 8.66
N ILE A 357 -12.95 -12.68 8.25
CA ILE A 357 -12.66 -12.36 6.85
C ILE A 357 -12.55 -13.64 6.02
N MET A 358 -11.88 -14.67 6.53
CA MET A 358 -11.68 -15.93 5.80
C MET A 358 -12.99 -16.66 5.53
N GLU A 359 -13.98 -16.59 6.43
CA GLU A 359 -15.32 -17.15 6.13
C GLU A 359 -15.92 -16.55 4.84
N ARG A 360 -15.80 -15.23 4.65
CA ARG A 360 -16.24 -14.56 3.41
C ARG A 360 -15.48 -15.04 2.17
N VAL A 361 -14.18 -15.28 2.32
CA VAL A 361 -13.30 -15.78 1.25
C VAL A 361 -13.68 -17.21 0.86
N TYR A 362 -14.00 -18.05 1.85
CA TYR A 362 -14.44 -19.43 1.64
C TYR A 362 -15.82 -19.50 1.00
N ASP A 363 -16.77 -18.69 1.49
CA ASP A 363 -18.12 -18.66 0.96
C ASP A 363 -18.15 -18.19 -0.50
N ALA A 364 -17.29 -17.23 -0.86
CA ALA A 364 -17.12 -16.77 -2.24
C ALA A 364 -16.33 -17.73 -3.14
N GLY A 365 -15.81 -18.85 -2.61
CA GLY A 365 -15.06 -19.84 -3.38
C GLY A 365 -13.67 -19.40 -3.82
N VAL A 366 -13.11 -18.33 -3.24
CA VAL A 366 -11.77 -17.81 -3.57
C VAL A 366 -10.68 -18.77 -3.11
N VAL A 367 -10.88 -19.40 -1.94
CA VAL A 367 -9.96 -20.40 -1.37
C VAL A 367 -10.79 -21.55 -0.78
N ASN A 368 -10.25 -22.76 -0.83
CA ASN A 368 -10.86 -23.91 -0.17
C ASN A 368 -10.62 -23.87 1.35
N ARG A 369 -11.63 -24.23 2.16
CA ARG A 369 -11.52 -24.33 3.62
C ARG A 369 -10.40 -25.27 4.10
N ALA A 370 -10.01 -26.25 3.29
CA ALA A 370 -8.89 -27.16 3.56
C ALA A 370 -7.50 -26.54 3.30
N SER A 371 -7.42 -25.35 2.70
CA SER A 371 -6.16 -24.66 2.43
C SER A 371 -5.66 -23.90 3.66
N SER A 372 -4.35 -23.90 3.88
CA SER A 372 -3.68 -23.10 4.92
C SER A 372 -3.40 -21.65 4.49
N VAL A 373 -3.89 -21.23 3.32
CA VAL A 373 -3.59 -19.91 2.73
C VAL A 373 -4.54 -18.83 3.25
N SER A 374 -3.98 -17.72 3.73
CA SER A 374 -4.73 -16.51 4.08
C SER A 374 -4.84 -15.59 2.86
N ALA A 375 -6.04 -15.44 2.30
CA ALA A 375 -6.31 -14.65 1.10
C ALA A 375 -7.28 -13.50 1.43
N LYS A 376 -6.74 -12.43 2.02
CA LYS A 376 -7.55 -11.29 2.48
C LYS A 376 -8.02 -10.45 1.27
N PRO A 377 -9.32 -10.12 1.17
CA PRO A 377 -9.82 -9.23 0.14
C PRO A 377 -9.16 -7.86 0.21
N ALA A 378 -8.91 -7.27 -0.96
CA ALA A 378 -8.45 -5.91 -1.07
C ALA A 378 -9.56 -4.92 -0.70
N PHE A 379 -9.20 -3.70 -0.30
CA PHE A 379 -10.16 -2.67 0.10
C PHE A 379 -11.23 -2.39 -0.98
N ILE A 380 -10.83 -2.39 -2.26
CA ILE A 380 -11.76 -2.15 -3.38
C ILE A 380 -12.75 -3.30 -3.57
N VAL A 381 -12.35 -4.53 -3.25
CA VAL A 381 -13.23 -5.69 -3.26
C VAL A 381 -14.25 -5.56 -2.15
N ASP A 382 -13.84 -5.25 -0.93
CA ASP A 382 -14.77 -5.01 0.19
C ASP A 382 -15.74 -3.87 -0.11
N ALA A 383 -15.27 -2.80 -0.77
CA ALA A 383 -16.13 -1.70 -1.22
C ALA A 383 -17.20 -2.17 -2.22
N TYR A 384 -16.83 -3.03 -3.17
CA TYR A 384 -17.78 -3.66 -4.09
C TYR A 384 -18.75 -4.58 -3.35
N LEU A 385 -18.26 -5.42 -2.43
CA LEU A 385 -19.08 -6.35 -1.65
C LEU A 385 -20.11 -5.64 -0.75
N SER A 386 -19.86 -4.39 -0.35
CA SER A 386 -20.83 -3.59 0.39
C SER A 386 -22.02 -3.12 -0.45
N TYR A 387 -21.79 -2.45 -1.59
CA TYR A 387 -22.86 -1.80 -2.38
C TYR A 387 -22.61 -1.77 -3.90
N GLY A 388 -21.87 -2.73 -4.44
CA GLY A 388 -21.48 -2.79 -5.85
C GLY A 388 -20.67 -1.57 -6.29
N GLY A 389 -20.90 -1.09 -7.51
CA GLY A 389 -20.20 0.08 -8.06
C GLY A 389 -20.36 1.37 -7.23
N PHE A 390 -21.52 1.57 -6.59
CA PHE A 390 -21.70 2.71 -5.68
C PHE A 390 -20.81 2.60 -4.45
N GLY A 391 -20.67 1.39 -3.91
CA GLY A 391 -19.76 1.10 -2.80
C GLY A 391 -18.30 1.39 -3.18
N VAL A 392 -17.85 0.95 -4.36
CA VAL A 392 -16.53 1.28 -4.91
C VAL A 392 -16.31 2.80 -4.93
N TRP A 393 -17.23 3.56 -5.50
CA TRP A 393 -17.09 5.02 -5.56
C TRP A 393 -17.03 5.65 -4.16
N LEU A 394 -17.98 5.34 -3.28
CA LEU A 394 -18.10 5.97 -1.96
C LEU A 394 -16.91 5.66 -1.05
N PHE A 395 -16.56 4.38 -0.91
CA PHE A 395 -15.52 3.96 0.03
C PHE A 395 -14.14 4.41 -0.43
N LEU A 396 -13.85 4.37 -1.74
CA LEU A 396 -12.56 4.84 -2.25
C LEU A 396 -12.44 6.37 -2.15
N PHE A 397 -13.53 7.11 -2.39
CA PHE A 397 -13.55 8.55 -2.12
C PHE A 397 -13.22 8.85 -0.65
N ILE A 398 -13.86 8.15 0.29
CA ILE A 398 -13.58 8.31 1.73
C ILE A 398 -12.14 7.94 2.05
N TYR A 399 -11.61 6.85 1.48
CA TYR A 399 -10.23 6.43 1.69
C TYR A 399 -9.27 7.55 1.29
N GLY A 400 -9.41 8.11 0.07
CA GLY A 400 -8.54 9.18 -0.41
C GLY A 400 -8.65 10.44 0.45
N ALA A 401 -9.88 10.82 0.83
CA ALA A 401 -10.13 11.96 1.71
C ALA A 401 -9.47 11.79 3.09
N VAL A 402 -9.58 10.60 3.70
CA VAL A 402 -9.00 10.29 5.00
C VAL A 402 -7.48 10.29 4.93
N ALA A 403 -6.88 9.62 3.93
CA ALA A 403 -5.43 9.59 3.75
C ALA A 403 -4.85 11.01 3.60
N GLN A 404 -5.46 11.85 2.76
CA GLN A 404 -5.03 13.23 2.57
C GLN A 404 -5.23 14.09 3.83
N SER A 405 -6.35 13.92 4.52
CA SER A 405 -6.66 14.68 5.74
C SER A 405 -5.70 14.36 6.88
N ILE A 406 -5.37 13.07 7.08
CA ILE A 406 -4.40 12.63 8.08
C ILE A 406 -3.02 13.17 7.75
N SER A 407 -2.58 13.10 6.48
CA SER A 407 -1.28 13.66 6.07
C SER A 407 -1.20 15.17 6.37
N ILE A 408 -2.21 15.96 6.00
CA ILE A 408 -2.25 17.39 6.31
C ILE A 408 -2.24 17.63 7.83
N LYS A 409 -2.99 16.83 8.59
CA LYS A 409 -3.01 16.93 10.05
C LYS A 409 -1.63 16.64 10.64
N ALA A 410 -0.93 15.64 10.13
CA ALA A 410 0.43 15.31 10.55
C ALA A 410 1.40 16.47 10.23
N GLU A 411 1.37 17.04 9.02
CA GLU A 411 2.20 18.22 8.68
C GLU A 411 1.91 19.41 9.61
N ARG A 412 0.63 19.66 9.93
CA ARG A 412 0.24 20.72 10.87
C ARG A 412 0.77 20.49 12.28
N LEU A 413 0.74 19.25 12.76
CA LEU A 413 1.11 18.89 14.13
C LEU A 413 2.63 18.79 14.32
N PHE A 414 3.38 18.35 13.31
CA PHE A 414 4.81 18.04 13.41
C PHE A 414 5.70 19.05 12.68
N GLY A 415 5.15 20.17 12.23
CA GLY A 415 5.93 21.30 11.70
C GLY A 415 6.44 21.12 10.28
N GLY A 416 5.64 20.49 9.42
CA GLY A 416 5.88 20.41 7.97
C GLY A 416 6.03 18.97 7.44
N TYR A 417 6.44 18.88 6.18
CA TYR A 417 6.48 17.61 5.44
C TYR A 417 7.41 16.56 6.03
N LEU A 418 8.64 16.94 6.43
CA LEU A 418 9.64 15.96 6.80
C LEU A 418 9.20 15.10 8.01
N LEU A 419 8.74 15.75 9.07
CA LEU A 419 8.30 15.05 10.27
C LEU A 419 6.83 14.62 10.16
N GLY A 420 5.97 15.45 9.58
CA GLY A 420 4.55 15.13 9.45
C GLY A 420 4.26 14.03 8.44
N THR A 421 4.65 14.24 7.18
CA THR A 421 4.31 13.30 6.11
C THR A 421 5.36 12.20 5.95
N ALA A 422 6.63 12.56 5.81
CA ALA A 422 7.69 11.60 5.53
C ALA A 422 7.98 10.65 6.70
N LEU A 423 7.93 11.12 7.95
CA LEU A 423 8.12 10.27 9.13
C LEU A 423 6.79 9.75 9.69
N ILE A 424 5.90 10.64 10.15
CA ILE A 424 4.72 10.23 10.93
C ILE A 424 3.65 9.57 10.06
N PHE A 425 3.26 10.19 8.95
CA PHE A 425 2.26 9.61 8.05
C PHE A 425 2.77 8.31 7.42
N ALA A 426 3.95 8.34 6.79
CA ALA A 426 4.52 7.16 6.16
C ALA A 426 4.93 6.07 7.16
N GLY A 427 5.29 6.41 8.40
CA GLY A 427 5.64 5.45 9.45
C GLY A 427 4.42 4.77 10.07
N LEU A 428 3.38 5.52 10.40
CA LEU A 428 2.21 4.99 11.11
C LEU A 428 1.11 4.49 10.16
N PHE A 429 0.97 5.07 8.97
CA PHE A 429 -0.16 4.81 8.08
C PHE A 429 0.24 4.08 6.78
N GLN A 430 1.27 3.24 6.83
CA GLN A 430 1.68 2.36 5.72
C GLN A 430 0.54 1.46 5.21
N VAL A 431 -0.48 1.22 6.03
CA VAL A 431 -1.66 0.46 5.63
C VAL A 431 -2.36 1.06 4.41
N PHE A 432 -2.24 2.38 4.19
CA PHE A 432 -2.76 3.03 3.00
C PHE A 432 -2.03 2.64 1.71
N TRP A 433 -0.83 2.07 1.80
CA TRP A 433 -0.09 1.56 0.64
C TRP A 433 -0.48 0.11 0.32
N ARG A 434 -0.90 -0.65 1.33
CA ARG A 434 -1.14 -2.10 1.20
C ARG A 434 -2.54 -2.46 0.71
N GLY A 435 -3.54 -1.60 0.93
CA GLY A 435 -4.90 -1.86 0.44
C GLY A 435 -5.58 -3.10 1.04
N LEU A 436 -5.35 -3.39 2.33
CA LEU A 436 -5.97 -4.53 3.05
C LEU A 436 -7.51 -4.43 3.16
N SER A 437 -8.13 -5.48 3.68
CA SER A 437 -9.56 -5.51 3.98
C SER A 437 -10.01 -4.37 4.91
N LEU A 438 -11.29 -4.02 4.83
CA LEU A 438 -11.90 -2.91 5.55
C LEU A 438 -11.62 -2.97 7.06
N GLU A 439 -11.70 -4.15 7.65
CA GLU A 439 -11.52 -4.37 9.09
C GLU A 439 -10.08 -4.07 9.54
N PHE A 440 -9.08 -4.47 8.75
CA PHE A 440 -7.68 -4.20 9.05
C PHE A 440 -7.30 -2.74 8.82
N ILE A 441 -7.84 -2.11 7.77
CA ILE A 441 -7.58 -0.70 7.49
C ILE A 441 -8.17 0.17 8.60
N ILE A 442 -9.45 -0.01 8.94
CA ILE A 442 -10.10 0.81 9.97
C ILE A 442 -9.40 0.65 11.33
N ASN A 443 -9.07 -0.59 11.73
CA ASN A 443 -8.33 -0.83 12.97
C ASN A 443 -6.94 -0.17 12.96
N THR A 444 -6.16 -0.37 11.90
CA THR A 444 -4.81 0.18 11.83
C THR A 444 -4.82 1.70 11.77
N VAL A 445 -5.70 2.31 10.97
CA VAL A 445 -5.81 3.77 10.84
C VAL A 445 -6.23 4.39 12.18
N PHE A 446 -7.19 3.80 12.88
CA PHE A 446 -7.66 4.31 14.17
C PHE A 446 -6.53 4.34 15.22
N TRP A 447 -5.87 3.20 15.45
CA TRP A 447 -4.79 3.12 16.45
C TRP A 447 -3.55 3.92 16.05
N SER A 448 -3.27 4.02 14.75
CA SER A 448 -2.19 4.88 14.23
C SER A 448 -2.49 6.36 14.43
N TYR A 449 -3.75 6.77 14.29
CA TYR A 449 -4.17 8.14 14.57
C TYR A 449 -4.07 8.47 16.06
N ILE A 450 -4.48 7.55 16.95
CA ILE A 450 -4.27 7.71 18.41
C ILE A 450 -2.77 7.83 18.71
N THR A 451 -1.95 6.93 18.15
CA THR A 451 -0.49 6.96 18.34
C THR A 451 0.11 8.27 17.88
N MET A 452 -0.30 8.78 16.71
CA MET A 452 0.13 10.08 16.20
C MET A 452 -0.17 11.21 17.19
N LEU A 453 -1.36 11.23 17.79
CA LEU A 453 -1.74 12.25 18.76
C LEU A 453 -0.95 12.12 20.06
N ILE A 454 -0.70 10.89 20.55
CA ILE A 454 0.13 10.64 21.74
C ILE A 454 1.57 11.14 21.49
N VAL A 455 2.15 10.79 20.34
CA VAL A 455 3.50 11.25 19.98
C VAL A 455 3.56 12.78 19.90
N ALA A 456 2.58 13.43 19.25
CA ALA A 456 2.51 14.89 19.19
C ALA A 456 2.41 15.52 20.59
N TRP A 457 1.59 14.92 21.47
CA TRP A 457 1.45 15.36 22.86
C TRP A 457 2.77 15.22 23.64
N LEU A 458 3.47 14.08 23.51
CA LEU A 458 4.77 13.84 24.15
C LEU A 458 5.83 14.84 23.69
N LEU A 459 5.94 15.08 22.38
CA LEU A 459 6.90 16.04 21.84
C LEU A 459 6.59 17.48 22.29
N ARG A 460 5.31 17.83 22.43
CA ARG A 460 4.89 19.12 23.00
C ARG A 460 5.26 19.21 24.48
N TYR A 461 5.00 18.17 25.26
CA TYR A 461 5.33 18.11 26.68
C TYR A 461 6.85 18.27 26.93
N LYS A 462 7.66 17.71 26.03
CA LYS A 462 9.13 17.85 26.04
C LYS A 462 9.64 19.17 25.42
N ASN A 463 8.75 20.10 25.07
CA ASN A 463 9.08 21.38 24.40
C ASN A 463 9.85 21.25 23.07
N ILE A 464 9.78 20.09 22.41
CA ILE A 464 10.36 19.87 21.08
C ILE A 464 9.47 20.53 20.00
N LEU A 465 8.14 20.47 20.20
CA LEU A 465 7.16 21.18 19.38
C LEU A 465 6.72 22.47 20.09
N LYS A 466 7.00 23.62 19.48
CA LYS A 466 6.56 24.94 19.95
C LYS A 466 5.48 25.53 19.04
N PRO A 467 4.55 26.36 19.54
CA PRO A 467 3.57 27.06 18.69
C PRO A 467 4.27 27.79 17.53
N ALA A 468 3.71 27.67 16.33
CA ALA A 468 4.29 28.15 15.08
C ALA A 468 4.14 29.66 14.85
#